data_AF-A0A9D8F8D2-F1
#
_entry.id   AF-A0A9D8F8D2-F1
#
_cell.length_a   1.000
_cell.length_b   1.000
_cell.length_c   1.000
_cell.angle_alpha   90.00
_cell.angle_beta   90.00
_cell.angle_gamma   90.00
#
_symmetry.space_group_name_H-M   'P 1'
#
loop_
_entity.id
_entity.type
_entity.pdbx_description
1 polymer ?
#
loop_
_entity_poly.entity_id
_entity_poly.type
_entity_poly.pdbx_seq_one_letter_code
_entity_poly.pdbx_strand_id
1 'polypeptide(L)'
;MRRILAIARLTIKAAVRYKLVWMLSALLVMAVGVMPMFLKAAGRPQDISQLLITYSLSAVVGLLGIATLWLACGTLARDIEDCQLQMVTVKPVARWEIWIGKWLGIMALNTFLLVISGAAIFLILQYRVSKLSAEDQRLLREEVLVARGSVKEPAMDVEPVVQQVFNERIKQQNVAAMDRTFVLQQVREQVKQEFQIVRPGTGRRWRIPLGLARFQSAGKPLFIRTKFTATEKSPSGTFVALWQAGVPDTPKLWRYQMSLAPDAYHQFEIPPDLFDDQGVLTVEFYNPNETSLLFQLEDGMEVLYPEAGFGLNFARGLGVILLWLGLLAFVGLAAASLLAFPVAAFFSVGLMVIVFSSGTMAQALQEGTVWEVNHETGVADEKAPVDYIILPVFRGALQLIGLVEEFSPIDSLSTGRSISWNQLGRAMLQVWVVLGGVFALFGVVTLTRREIALPPGSN
;
A
#
# COMPACT_ATOMS: atom_id res chain seq x y z
N MET A 1 16.92 -4.47 -30.07
CA MET A 1 17.03 -3.23 -29.24
C MET A 1 16.88 -1.91 -30.01
N ARG A 2 17.67 -1.61 -31.07
CA ARG A 2 17.58 -0.30 -31.78
C ARG A 2 16.17 0.05 -32.27
N ARG A 3 15.40 -0.95 -32.73
CA ARG A 3 14.02 -0.79 -33.24
C ARG A 3 13.03 -0.41 -32.12
N ILE A 4 13.05 -1.14 -31.02
CA ILE A 4 12.23 -0.89 -29.82
C ILE A 4 12.46 0.54 -29.31
N LEU A 5 13.73 0.97 -29.23
CA LEU A 5 14.09 2.30 -28.75
C LEU A 5 13.68 3.41 -29.72
N ALA A 6 13.68 3.14 -31.03
CA ALA A 6 13.16 4.08 -32.02
C ALA A 6 11.63 4.27 -31.87
N ILE A 7 10.88 3.19 -31.63
CA ILE A 7 9.43 3.26 -31.38
C ILE A 7 9.14 4.04 -30.10
N ALA A 8 9.85 3.73 -29.01
CA ALA A 8 9.74 4.48 -27.75
C ALA A 8 10.01 5.99 -27.97
N ARG A 9 11.05 6.34 -28.74
CA ARG A 9 11.38 7.74 -29.04
C ARG A 9 10.30 8.44 -29.87
N LEU A 10 9.63 7.72 -30.78
CA LEU A 10 8.50 8.25 -31.53
C LEU A 10 7.30 8.52 -30.61
N THR A 11 6.99 7.61 -29.68
CA THR A 11 5.92 7.80 -28.69
C THR A 11 6.17 9.02 -27.82
N ILE A 12 7.40 9.21 -27.33
CA ILE A 12 7.79 10.40 -26.56
C ILE A 12 7.65 11.68 -27.39
N LYS A 13 8.16 11.68 -28.64
CA LYS A 13 8.05 12.84 -29.54
C LYS A 13 6.59 13.20 -29.81
N ALA A 14 5.72 12.22 -30.01
CA ALA A 14 4.29 12.44 -30.20
C ALA A 14 3.69 13.10 -28.95
N ALA A 15 3.93 12.54 -27.76
CA ALA A 15 3.41 13.09 -26.50
C ALA A 15 3.85 14.55 -26.25
N VAL A 16 5.12 14.87 -26.52
CA VAL A 16 5.65 16.24 -26.41
C VAL A 16 5.02 17.17 -27.44
N ARG A 17 4.86 16.72 -28.68
CA ARG A 17 4.26 17.52 -29.78
C ARG A 17 2.81 17.89 -29.49
N TYR A 18 2.03 17.01 -28.87
CA TYR A 18 0.64 17.29 -28.50
C TYR A 18 0.50 18.21 -27.28
N LYS A 19 1.59 18.83 -26.79
CA LYS A 19 1.64 19.68 -25.59
C LYS A 19 1.15 18.99 -24.30
N LEU A 20 0.85 17.69 -24.35
CA LEU A 20 0.31 16.92 -23.24
C LEU A 20 1.29 16.92 -22.07
N VAL A 21 2.59 16.74 -22.35
CA VAL A 21 3.63 16.76 -21.31
C VAL A 21 3.67 18.09 -20.58
N TRP A 22 3.59 19.21 -21.31
CA TRP A 22 3.59 20.55 -20.71
C TRP A 22 2.34 20.81 -19.88
N MET A 23 1.17 20.42 -20.40
CA MET A 23 -0.11 20.54 -19.69
C MET A 23 -0.13 19.71 -18.41
N LEU A 24 0.28 18.44 -18.48
CA LEU A 24 0.36 17.55 -17.32
C LEU A 24 1.38 18.03 -16.29
N SER A 25 2.56 18.47 -16.72
CA SER A 25 3.56 19.06 -15.81
C SER A 25 3.01 20.28 -15.09
N ALA A 26 2.35 21.20 -15.80
CA ALA A 26 1.74 22.38 -15.19
C ALA A 26 0.64 22.01 -14.19
N LEU A 27 -0.23 21.05 -14.54
CA LEU A 27 -1.28 20.54 -13.68
C LEU A 27 -0.72 19.87 -12.41
N LEU A 28 0.34 19.07 -12.55
CA LEU A 28 1.01 18.40 -11.43
C LEU A 28 1.67 19.42 -10.49
N VAL A 29 2.39 20.41 -11.03
CA VAL A 29 3.01 21.47 -10.22
C VAL A 29 1.93 22.29 -9.50
N MET A 30 0.82 22.60 -10.17
CA MET A 30 -0.32 23.25 -9.55
C MET A 30 -0.92 22.39 -8.43
N ALA A 31 -1.19 21.11 -8.68
CA ALA A 31 -1.73 20.21 -7.67
C ALA A 31 -0.80 20.08 -6.44
N VAL A 32 0.50 19.90 -6.67
CA VAL A 32 1.51 19.79 -5.61
C VAL A 32 1.70 21.10 -4.84
N GLY A 33 1.65 22.25 -5.50
CA GLY A 33 1.88 23.55 -4.86
C GLY A 33 0.64 24.12 -4.16
N VAL A 34 -0.53 23.96 -4.78
CA VAL A 34 -1.79 24.56 -4.33
C VAL A 34 -2.43 23.76 -3.20
N MET A 35 -2.44 22.43 -3.29
CA MET A 35 -3.09 21.57 -2.30
C MET A 35 -2.56 21.77 -0.87
N PRO A 36 -1.23 21.90 -0.64
CA PRO A 36 -0.69 22.13 0.71
C PRO A 36 -0.89 23.54 1.26
N MET A 37 -1.33 24.52 0.45
CA MET A 37 -1.64 25.87 0.93
C MET A 37 -3.02 25.94 1.58
N PHE A 38 -3.95 25.07 1.15
CA PHE A 38 -5.31 25.04 1.70
C PHE A 38 -5.44 24.20 2.96
N LEU A 39 -4.47 23.33 3.25
CA LEU A 39 -4.48 22.45 4.41
C LEU A 39 -3.83 23.15 5.62
N LYS A 40 -4.65 23.69 6.52
CA LYS A 40 -4.22 24.08 7.87
C LYS A 40 -4.00 22.80 8.68
N ALA A 41 -2.75 22.44 8.90
CA ALA A 41 -2.42 21.30 9.76
C ALA A 41 -2.59 21.69 11.24
N ALA A 42 -3.05 20.73 12.07
CA ALA A 42 -3.03 20.85 13.52
C ALA A 42 -1.59 21.09 14.00
N GLY A 43 -1.42 21.78 15.13
CA GLY A 43 -0.19 22.50 15.49
C GLY A 43 1.13 21.72 15.65
N ARG A 44 1.21 20.40 15.37
CA ARG A 44 2.46 19.64 15.42
C ARG A 44 3.18 19.64 14.06
N PRO A 45 4.50 19.94 14.01
CA PRO A 45 5.30 19.93 12.78
C PRO A 45 5.26 18.61 12.00
N GLN A 46 5.13 17.48 12.70
CA GLN A 46 5.07 16.13 12.14
C GLN A 46 3.81 15.94 11.29
N ASP A 47 2.64 16.28 11.84
CA ASP A 47 1.35 16.18 11.17
C ASP A 47 1.37 17.00 9.86
N ILE A 48 2.00 18.17 9.85
CA ILE A 48 2.14 19.00 8.64
C ILE A 48 2.89 18.26 7.54
N SER A 49 4.00 17.60 7.88
CA SER A 49 4.83 16.88 6.92
C SER A 49 4.18 15.59 6.40
N GLN A 50 3.53 14.83 7.27
CA GLN A 50 2.78 13.64 6.90
C GLN A 50 1.62 13.99 5.97
N LEU A 51 0.87 15.05 6.29
CA LEU A 51 -0.23 15.55 5.48
C LEU A 51 0.25 15.98 4.09
N LEU A 52 1.35 16.75 4.03
CA LEU A 52 1.98 17.19 2.79
C LEU A 52 2.36 16.00 1.90
N ILE A 53 3.09 15.02 2.45
CA ILE A 53 3.54 13.85 1.70
C ILE A 53 2.34 13.03 1.22
N THR A 54 1.40 12.70 2.11
CA THR A 54 0.23 11.88 1.78
C THR A 54 -0.58 12.48 0.65
N TYR A 55 -0.93 13.76 0.74
CA TYR A 55 -1.79 14.39 -0.26
C TYR A 55 -1.06 14.70 -1.57
N SER A 56 0.16 15.25 -1.51
CA SER A 56 0.92 15.54 -2.74
C SER A 56 1.24 14.26 -3.51
N LEU A 57 1.63 13.18 -2.82
CA LEU A 57 1.96 11.92 -3.46
C LEU A 57 0.70 11.20 -3.99
N SER A 58 -0.40 11.22 -3.24
CA SER A 58 -1.70 10.71 -3.72
C SER A 58 -2.18 11.46 -4.97
N ALA A 59 -2.06 12.79 -4.99
CA ALA A 59 -2.43 13.61 -6.14
C ALA A 59 -1.55 13.27 -7.37
N VAL A 60 -0.24 13.12 -7.17
CA VAL A 60 0.69 12.71 -8.24
C VAL A 60 0.34 11.32 -8.77
N VAL A 61 0.10 10.33 -7.89
CA VAL A 61 -0.27 8.97 -8.27
C VAL A 61 -1.59 8.94 -9.04
N GLY A 62 -2.62 9.66 -8.56
CA GLY A 62 -3.92 9.74 -9.23
C GLY A 62 -3.83 10.42 -10.60
N LEU A 63 -3.21 11.60 -10.68
CA LEU A 63 -3.08 12.35 -11.94
C LEU A 63 -2.21 11.62 -12.97
N LEU A 64 -1.03 11.12 -12.55
CA LEU A 64 -0.18 10.33 -13.44
C LEU A 64 -0.82 9.00 -13.80
N GLY A 65 -1.57 8.38 -12.89
CA GLY A 65 -2.31 7.15 -13.16
C GLY A 65 -3.34 7.34 -14.27
N ILE A 66 -4.21 8.35 -14.15
CA ILE A 66 -5.21 8.71 -15.18
C ILE A 66 -4.50 9.02 -16.51
N ALA A 67 -3.46 9.87 -16.46
CA ALA A 67 -2.74 10.28 -17.66
C ALA A 67 -2.04 9.11 -18.35
N THR A 68 -1.44 8.19 -17.58
CA THR A 68 -0.76 6.99 -18.09
C THR A 68 -1.74 6.07 -18.79
N LEU A 69 -2.87 5.81 -18.16
CA LEU A 69 -3.91 4.95 -18.68
C LEU A 69 -4.49 5.52 -19.98
N TRP A 70 -4.80 6.83 -19.99
CA TRP A 70 -5.26 7.54 -21.16
C TRP A 70 -4.24 7.53 -22.32
N LEU A 71 -2.96 7.77 -22.00
CA LEU A 71 -1.86 7.71 -22.97
C LEU A 71 -1.67 6.30 -23.53
N ALA A 72 -1.70 5.28 -22.67
CA ALA A 72 -1.56 3.89 -23.06
C ALA A 72 -2.68 3.49 -24.03
N CYS A 73 -3.93 3.82 -23.70
CA CYS A 73 -5.05 3.52 -24.58
C CYS A 73 -5.00 4.34 -25.87
N GLY A 74 -4.73 5.64 -25.78
CA GLY A 74 -4.75 6.56 -26.92
C GLY A 74 -3.64 6.30 -27.93
N THR A 75 -2.41 6.04 -27.48
CA THR A 75 -1.26 5.89 -28.38
C THR A 75 -1.27 4.60 -29.20
N LEU A 76 -1.93 3.55 -28.73
CA LEU A 76 -2.05 2.31 -29.50
C LEU A 76 -3.34 2.28 -30.31
N ALA A 77 -4.48 2.68 -29.73
CA ALA A 77 -5.75 2.65 -30.45
C ALA A 77 -5.78 3.62 -31.63
N ARG A 78 -5.26 4.86 -31.48
CA ARG A 78 -5.20 5.83 -32.59
C ARG A 78 -4.25 5.40 -33.69
N ASP A 79 -3.11 4.80 -33.35
CA ASP A 79 -2.18 4.28 -34.36
C ASP A 79 -2.82 3.16 -35.22
N ILE A 80 -3.77 2.41 -34.65
CA ILE A 80 -4.57 1.41 -35.35
C ILE A 80 -5.66 2.07 -36.19
N GLU A 81 -6.41 3.02 -35.62
CA GLU A 81 -7.51 3.73 -36.30
C GLU A 81 -7.03 4.62 -37.47
N ASP A 82 -5.92 5.34 -37.28
CA ASP A 82 -5.32 6.22 -38.29
C ASP A 82 -4.50 5.44 -39.34
N CYS A 83 -4.59 4.11 -39.35
CA CYS A 83 -3.84 3.19 -40.22
C CYS A 83 -2.31 3.38 -40.21
N GLN A 84 -1.75 4.10 -39.24
CA GLN A 84 -0.31 4.31 -39.14
C GLN A 84 0.44 3.02 -38.86
N LEU A 85 -0.21 2.07 -38.16
CA LEU A 85 0.35 0.75 -37.89
C LEU A 85 0.57 -0.06 -39.18
N GLN A 86 -0.20 0.19 -40.26
CA GLN A 86 -0.03 -0.52 -41.54
C GLN A 86 1.32 -0.17 -42.19
N MET A 87 1.75 1.09 -42.14
CA MET A 87 3.06 1.50 -42.66
C MET A 87 4.25 0.93 -41.85
N VAL A 88 4.04 0.61 -40.58
CA VAL A 88 5.08 0.05 -39.70
C VAL A 88 5.15 -1.47 -39.82
N THR A 89 4.02 -2.15 -40.02
CA THR A 89 3.93 -3.62 -40.15
C THR A 89 4.51 -4.16 -41.46
N VAL A 90 4.66 -3.33 -42.50
CA VAL A 90 5.39 -3.69 -43.73
C VAL A 90 6.90 -3.79 -43.48
N LYS A 91 7.42 -3.17 -42.41
CA LYS A 91 8.82 -3.34 -41.98
C LYS A 91 8.95 -4.65 -41.20
N PRO A 92 10.11 -5.34 -41.24
CA PRO A 92 10.30 -6.61 -40.53
C PRO A 92 10.44 -6.39 -39.01
N VAL A 93 9.38 -5.90 -38.36
CA VAL A 93 9.28 -5.58 -36.94
C VAL A 93 8.19 -6.49 -36.36
N ALA A 94 8.53 -7.25 -35.34
CA ALA A 94 7.53 -8.13 -34.71
C ALA A 94 6.53 -7.29 -33.89
N ARG A 95 5.27 -7.71 -33.84
CA ARG A 95 4.20 -6.95 -33.13
C ARG A 95 4.49 -6.80 -31.63
N TRP A 96 5.19 -7.75 -31.02
CA TRP A 96 5.64 -7.65 -29.63
C TRP A 96 6.71 -6.56 -29.43
N GLU A 97 7.58 -6.30 -30.43
CA GLU A 97 8.58 -5.22 -30.37
C GLU A 97 7.89 -3.84 -30.40
N ILE A 98 6.79 -3.71 -31.13
CA ILE A 98 5.97 -2.49 -31.16
C ILE A 98 5.32 -2.26 -29.79
N TRP A 99 4.71 -3.31 -29.24
CA TRP A 99 4.02 -3.24 -27.96
C TRP A 99 4.96 -2.86 -26.81
N ILE A 100 6.11 -3.55 -26.69
CA ILE A 100 7.14 -3.22 -25.70
C ILE A 100 7.75 -1.83 -25.95
N GLY A 101 7.96 -1.45 -27.22
CA GLY A 101 8.48 -0.12 -27.57
C GLY A 101 7.57 1.01 -27.09
N LYS A 102 6.25 0.86 -27.27
CA LYS A 102 5.26 1.82 -26.77
C LYS A 102 5.23 1.87 -25.25
N TRP A 103 5.22 0.71 -24.59
CA TRP A 103 5.27 0.64 -23.14
C TRP A 103 6.52 1.33 -22.58
N LEU A 104 7.70 1.07 -23.14
CA LEU A 104 8.94 1.76 -22.75
C LEU A 104 8.89 3.28 -22.98
N GLY A 105 8.25 3.73 -24.07
CA GLY A 105 8.05 5.16 -24.32
C GLY A 105 7.17 5.83 -23.26
N ILE A 106 6.08 5.19 -22.86
CA ILE A 106 5.17 5.65 -21.79
C ILE A 106 5.91 5.63 -20.45
N MET A 107 6.67 4.57 -20.16
CA MET A 107 7.47 4.46 -18.95
C MET A 107 8.54 5.53 -18.82
N ALA A 108 9.23 5.86 -19.92
CA ALA A 108 10.20 6.95 -19.93
C ALA A 108 9.53 8.30 -19.63
N LEU A 109 8.34 8.55 -20.19
CA LEU A 109 7.56 9.75 -19.91
C LEU A 109 7.13 9.80 -18.43
N ASN A 110 6.60 8.70 -17.90
CA ASN A 110 6.20 8.60 -16.50
C ASN A 110 7.38 8.80 -15.56
N THR A 111 8.53 8.21 -15.86
CA THR A 111 9.76 8.41 -15.10
C THR A 111 10.14 9.90 -15.07
N PHE A 112 10.14 10.56 -16.22
CA PHE A 112 10.48 11.98 -16.31
C PHE A 112 9.52 12.86 -15.49
N LEU A 113 8.21 12.67 -15.65
CA LEU A 113 7.21 13.45 -14.91
C LEU A 113 7.26 13.16 -13.40
N LEU A 114 7.41 11.89 -13.02
CA LEU A 114 7.50 11.48 -11.63
C LEU A 114 8.75 12.03 -10.94
N VAL A 115 9.89 12.06 -11.64
CA VAL A 115 11.13 12.67 -11.12
C VAL A 115 10.95 14.17 -10.89
N ILE A 116 10.32 14.88 -11.84
CA ILE A 116 10.04 16.32 -11.69
C ILE A 116 9.10 16.58 -10.50
N SER A 117 7.97 15.86 -10.44
CA SER A 117 7.01 16.00 -9.35
C SER A 117 7.60 15.60 -8.00
N GLY A 118 8.37 14.51 -7.96
CA GLY A 118 9.07 14.05 -6.76
C GLY A 118 10.12 15.06 -6.28
N ALA A 119 10.92 15.61 -7.20
CA ALA A 119 11.87 16.66 -6.87
C ALA A 119 11.18 17.93 -6.35
N ALA A 120 10.05 18.33 -6.96
CA ALA A 120 9.26 19.46 -6.49
C ALA A 120 8.73 19.24 -5.05
N ILE A 121 8.17 18.06 -4.76
CA ILE A 121 7.71 17.69 -3.41
C ILE A 121 8.87 17.74 -2.42
N PHE A 122 10.02 17.15 -2.77
CA PHE A 122 11.20 17.14 -1.92
C PHE A 122 11.72 18.55 -1.63
N LEU A 123 11.79 19.42 -2.64
CA LEU A 123 12.20 20.82 -2.47
C LEU A 123 11.23 21.63 -1.62
N ILE A 124 9.91 21.45 -1.82
CA ILE A 124 8.88 22.10 -1.00
C ILE A 124 8.98 21.64 0.46
N LEU A 125 9.20 20.35 0.69
CA LEU A 125 9.41 19.80 2.02
C LEU A 125 10.64 20.43 2.69
N GLN A 126 11.79 20.45 2.00
CA GLN A 126 13.02 21.05 2.53
C GLN A 126 12.87 22.55 2.81
N TYR A 127 12.17 23.28 1.93
CA TYR A 127 11.88 24.70 2.10
C TYR A 127 10.96 24.98 3.29
N ARG A 128 9.98 24.11 3.55
CA ARG A 128 9.14 24.23 4.76
C ARG A 128 9.95 23.91 6.01
N VAL A 129 10.75 22.83 5.99
CA VAL A 129 11.63 22.45 7.10
C VAL A 129 12.59 23.58 7.47
N SER A 130 13.16 24.30 6.49
CA SER A 130 14.08 25.42 6.78
C SER A 130 13.42 26.62 7.45
N LYS A 131 12.08 26.73 7.43
CA LYS A 131 11.34 27.81 8.09
C LYS A 131 10.93 27.50 9.53
N LEU A 132 11.08 26.24 9.98
CA LEU A 132 10.76 25.84 11.35
C LEU A 132 11.85 26.25 12.33
N SER A 133 11.50 26.31 13.62
CA SER A 133 12.47 26.57 14.71
C SER A 133 13.56 25.49 14.74
N ALA A 134 14.74 25.82 15.26
CA ALA A 134 15.88 24.89 15.31
C ALA A 134 15.60 23.62 16.13
N GLU A 135 14.71 23.71 17.14
CA GLU A 135 14.28 22.56 17.95
C GLU A 135 13.33 21.64 17.17
N ASP A 136 12.31 22.19 16.52
CA ASP A 136 11.38 21.45 15.67
C ASP A 136 12.09 20.78 14.47
N GLN A 137 13.14 21.43 13.94
CA GLN A 137 13.95 20.86 12.86
C GLN A 137 14.70 19.61 13.30
N ARG A 138 15.18 19.54 14.55
CA ARG A 138 15.86 18.36 15.08
C ARG A 138 14.88 17.22 15.26
N LEU A 139 13.73 17.48 15.89
CA LEU A 139 12.65 16.50 16.05
C LEU A 139 12.16 15.95 14.71
N LEU A 140 11.91 16.80 13.72
CA LEU A 140 11.52 16.35 12.38
C LEU A 140 12.62 15.53 11.68
N ARG A 141 13.90 15.90 11.87
CA ARG A 141 15.02 15.17 11.27
C ARG A 141 15.23 13.80 11.87
N GLU A 142 14.97 13.65 13.16
CA GLU A 142 15.14 12.40 13.90
C GLU A 142 13.91 11.49 13.77
N GLU A 143 12.70 12.07 13.71
CA GLU A 143 11.46 11.29 13.68
C GLU A 143 10.89 11.07 12.26
N VAL A 144 10.88 12.08 11.39
CA VAL A 144 10.17 12.01 10.08
C VAL A 144 11.12 11.90 8.88
N LEU A 145 12.27 12.58 8.92
CA LEU A 145 13.25 12.58 7.82
C LEU A 145 14.29 11.44 7.96
N VAL A 146 13.96 10.41 8.73
CA VAL A 146 14.68 9.12 8.73
C VAL A 146 13.75 8.03 8.21
N ALA A 147 14.28 7.18 7.35
CA ALA A 147 13.61 5.96 6.95
C ALA A 147 13.78 4.92 8.04
N ARG A 148 12.68 4.57 8.69
CA ARG A 148 12.69 3.66 9.84
C ARG A 148 12.18 2.29 9.44
N GLY A 149 13.02 1.26 9.58
CA GLY A 149 12.57 -0.12 9.45
C GLY A 149 11.62 -0.46 10.58
N SER A 150 10.60 -1.27 10.30
CA SER A 150 9.68 -1.80 11.32
C SER A 150 9.99 -3.27 11.56
N VAL A 151 10.13 -3.66 12.83
CA VAL A 151 10.17 -5.06 13.25
C VAL A 151 8.96 -5.31 14.14
N LYS A 152 8.20 -6.35 13.79
CA LYS A 152 7.05 -6.83 14.55
C LYS A 152 7.39 -8.14 15.23
N GLU A 153 6.59 -8.50 16.24
CA GLU A 153 6.63 -9.86 16.78
C GLU A 153 6.31 -10.86 15.66
N PRO A 154 7.11 -11.94 15.48
CA PRO A 154 6.78 -12.97 14.50
C PRO A 154 5.40 -13.54 14.83
N ALA A 155 4.53 -13.65 13.81
CA ALA A 155 3.20 -14.19 13.98
C ALA A 155 3.30 -15.57 14.65
N MET A 156 2.73 -15.69 15.85
CA MET A 156 2.71 -16.94 16.58
C MET A 156 1.92 -17.97 15.77
N ASP A 157 2.45 -19.18 15.66
CA ASP A 157 1.70 -20.28 15.06
C ASP A 157 0.54 -20.64 15.98
N VAL A 158 -0.64 -20.10 15.65
CA VAL A 158 -1.90 -20.33 16.37
C VAL A 158 -2.49 -21.69 16.05
N GLU A 159 -2.05 -22.37 14.99
CA GLU A 159 -2.60 -23.66 14.56
C GLU A 159 -2.54 -24.75 15.64
N PRO A 160 -1.43 -24.98 16.37
CA PRO A 160 -1.39 -25.98 17.43
C PRO A 160 -2.37 -25.68 18.58
N VAL A 161 -2.51 -24.40 18.96
CA VAL A 161 -3.44 -23.97 20.04
C VAL A 161 -4.89 -24.11 19.57
N VAL A 162 -5.20 -23.72 18.34
CA VAL A 162 -6.52 -23.87 17.72
C VAL A 162 -6.91 -25.34 17.68
N GLN A 163 -5.98 -26.23 17.33
CA GLN A 163 -6.26 -27.66 17.22
C GLN A 163 -6.48 -28.31 18.60
N GLN A 164 -5.78 -27.84 19.64
CA GLN A 164 -6.02 -28.24 21.03
C GLN A 164 -7.41 -27.82 21.50
N VAL A 165 -7.76 -26.53 21.37
CA VAL A 165 -9.07 -25.98 21.78
C VAL A 165 -10.21 -26.63 20.98
N PHE A 166 -10.01 -26.90 19.69
CA PHE A 166 -10.96 -27.62 18.85
C PHE A 166 -11.20 -29.05 19.35
N ASN A 167 -10.13 -29.78 19.68
CA ASN A 167 -10.23 -31.14 20.22
C ASN A 167 -10.92 -31.18 21.59
N GLU A 168 -10.71 -30.17 22.43
CA GLU A 168 -11.42 -30.04 23.71
C GLU A 168 -12.90 -29.75 23.51
N ARG A 169 -13.25 -28.87 22.56
CA ARG A 169 -14.66 -28.53 22.25
C ARG A 169 -15.44 -29.70 21.67
N ILE A 170 -14.82 -30.55 20.84
CA ILE A 170 -15.42 -31.80 20.32
C ILE A 170 -15.64 -32.83 21.43
N LYS A 171 -14.80 -32.85 22.47
CA LYS A 171 -14.98 -33.76 23.61
C LYS A 171 -16.11 -33.32 24.55
N GLN A 172 -16.33 -32.02 24.67
CA GLN A 172 -17.32 -31.45 25.60
C GLN A 172 -18.72 -31.30 24.98
N GLN A 173 -18.83 -31.03 23.69
CA GLN A 173 -20.08 -31.00 22.95
C GLN A 173 -20.12 -32.13 21.94
N ASN A 174 -21.23 -32.87 21.89
CA ASN A 174 -21.49 -33.84 20.83
C ASN A 174 -21.81 -33.10 19.51
N VAL A 175 -20.81 -32.44 18.92
CA VAL A 175 -20.89 -31.62 17.70
C VAL A 175 -21.01 -32.51 16.46
N ALA A 176 -22.07 -33.32 16.41
CA ALA A 176 -22.37 -34.18 15.27
C ALA A 176 -23.14 -33.43 14.15
N ALA A 177 -23.71 -32.25 14.44
CA ALA A 177 -24.63 -31.54 13.55
C ALA A 177 -24.10 -30.20 13.00
N MET A 178 -22.91 -29.76 13.38
CA MET A 178 -22.33 -28.47 12.95
C MET A 178 -21.19 -28.70 11.96
N ASP A 179 -21.06 -27.81 10.97
CA ASP A 179 -19.96 -27.87 10.00
C ASP A 179 -18.62 -27.69 10.71
N ARG A 180 -17.76 -28.72 10.63
CA ARG A 180 -16.43 -28.75 11.27
C ARG A 180 -15.54 -27.59 10.81
N THR A 181 -15.72 -27.14 9.56
CA THR A 181 -14.94 -26.01 9.02
C THR A 181 -15.34 -24.69 9.66
N PHE A 182 -16.65 -24.48 9.90
CA PHE A 182 -17.17 -23.31 10.59
C PHE A 182 -16.70 -23.25 12.05
N VAL A 183 -16.77 -24.38 12.78
CA VAL A 183 -16.32 -24.44 14.18
C VAL A 183 -14.81 -24.18 14.29
N LEU A 184 -14.01 -24.70 13.36
CA LEU A 184 -12.57 -24.46 13.34
C LEU A 184 -12.26 -22.99 13.07
N GLN A 185 -12.98 -22.35 12.14
CA GLN A 185 -12.85 -20.93 11.85
C GLN A 185 -13.24 -20.07 13.06
N GLN A 186 -14.33 -20.42 13.76
CA GLN A 186 -14.76 -19.72 14.97
C GLN A 186 -13.75 -19.85 16.12
N VAL A 187 -13.19 -21.05 16.34
CA VAL A 187 -12.13 -21.27 17.34
C VAL A 187 -10.88 -20.47 16.98
N ARG A 188 -10.50 -20.45 15.70
CA ARG A 188 -9.36 -19.66 15.23
C ARG A 188 -9.52 -18.17 15.53
N GLU A 189 -10.67 -17.59 15.21
CA GLU A 189 -10.94 -16.18 15.50
C GLU A 189 -11.02 -15.90 17.01
N GLN A 190 -11.60 -16.81 17.79
CA GLN A 190 -11.64 -16.70 19.26
C GLN A 190 -10.23 -16.69 19.87
N VAL A 191 -9.36 -17.61 19.46
CA VAL A 191 -7.97 -17.69 19.92
C VAL A 191 -7.20 -16.43 19.53
N LYS A 192 -7.37 -15.94 18.29
CA LYS A 192 -6.78 -14.67 17.85
C LYS A 192 -7.22 -13.49 18.72
N GLN A 193 -8.51 -13.40 19.04
CA GLN A 193 -9.03 -12.33 19.91
C GLN A 193 -8.42 -12.41 21.31
N GLU A 194 -8.30 -13.61 21.89
CA GLU A 194 -7.71 -13.78 23.21
C GLU A 194 -6.26 -13.29 23.27
N PHE A 195 -5.47 -13.57 22.22
CA PHE A 195 -4.12 -13.02 22.13
C PHE A 195 -4.08 -11.50 21.97
N GLN A 196 -5.10 -10.87 21.40
CA GLN A 196 -5.15 -9.41 21.21
C GLN A 196 -5.51 -8.66 22.50
N ILE A 197 -6.18 -9.30 23.46
CA ILE A 197 -6.73 -8.64 24.65
C ILE A 197 -5.71 -8.61 25.78
N VAL A 198 -5.52 -7.42 26.38
CA VAL A 198 -4.80 -7.24 27.64
C VAL A 198 -5.79 -6.85 28.73
N ARG A 199 -6.04 -7.77 29.65
CA ARG A 199 -7.02 -7.61 30.74
C ARG A 199 -6.51 -6.65 31.82
N PRO A 200 -7.40 -6.05 32.61
CA PRO A 200 -7.06 -5.28 33.80
C PRO A 200 -6.09 -6.03 34.73
N GLY A 201 -5.04 -5.36 35.18
CA GLY A 201 -4.04 -5.93 36.09
C GLY A 201 -3.13 -6.99 35.46
N THR A 202 -3.23 -7.24 34.16
CA THR A 202 -2.36 -8.18 33.44
C THR A 202 -1.39 -7.43 32.54
N GLY A 203 -0.26 -8.07 32.26
CA GLY A 203 0.71 -7.58 31.30
C GLY A 203 0.83 -8.48 30.08
N ARG A 204 1.16 -7.88 28.94
CA ARG A 204 1.53 -8.60 27.72
C ARG A 204 2.98 -8.33 27.40
N ARG A 205 3.71 -9.41 27.09
CA ARG A 205 5.11 -9.38 26.71
C ARG A 205 5.25 -9.76 25.25
N TRP A 206 5.92 -8.92 24.49
CA TRP A 206 6.30 -9.17 23.10
C TRP A 206 7.79 -9.44 23.01
N ARG A 207 8.16 -10.44 22.21
CA ARG A 207 9.56 -10.78 21.92
C ARG A 207 9.85 -10.45 20.47
N ILE A 208 10.64 -9.41 20.24
CA ILE A 208 10.92 -8.90 18.90
C ILE A 208 12.36 -9.23 18.54
N PRO A 209 12.60 -10.25 17.70
CA PRO A 209 13.93 -10.53 17.19
C PRO A 209 14.33 -9.46 16.17
N LEU A 210 15.27 -8.59 16.52
CA LEU A 210 15.77 -7.55 15.62
C LEU A 210 16.57 -8.15 14.45
N GLY A 211 17.11 -9.36 14.61
CA GLY A 211 17.87 -10.04 13.55
C GLY A 211 19.04 -9.18 13.05
N LEU A 212 19.08 -8.88 11.75
CA LEU A 212 20.09 -8.00 11.14
C LEU A 212 19.93 -6.52 11.52
N ALA A 213 18.76 -6.10 12.00
CA ALA A 213 18.49 -4.72 12.40
C ALA A 213 19.34 -4.30 13.61
N ARG A 214 19.77 -5.25 14.46
CA ARG A 214 20.63 -4.99 15.64
C ARG A 214 21.92 -4.25 15.29
N PHE A 215 22.49 -4.51 14.12
CA PHE A 215 23.73 -3.86 13.67
C PHE A 215 23.49 -2.45 13.14
N GLN A 216 22.28 -2.16 12.67
CA GLN A 216 21.90 -0.86 12.11
C GLN A 216 21.36 0.09 13.18
N SER A 217 20.80 -0.48 14.25
CA SER A 217 20.27 0.22 15.43
C SER A 217 21.29 0.42 16.56
N ALA A 218 22.49 -0.14 16.46
CA ALA A 218 23.51 -0.02 17.51
C ALA A 218 23.83 1.45 17.81
N GLY A 219 23.70 1.86 19.08
CA GLY A 219 23.95 3.23 19.54
C GLY A 219 22.98 4.30 19.04
N LYS A 220 21.83 3.91 18.43
CA LYS A 220 20.78 4.84 18.00
C LYS A 220 19.47 4.56 18.75
N PRO A 221 18.68 5.59 19.06
CA PRO A 221 17.40 5.38 19.72
C PRO A 221 16.45 4.57 18.84
N LEU A 222 15.66 3.73 19.49
CA LEU A 222 14.58 2.97 18.87
C LEU A 222 13.26 3.65 19.21
N PHE A 223 12.23 3.45 18.39
CA PHE A 223 10.90 3.98 18.68
C PHE A 223 9.89 2.84 18.80
N ILE A 224 9.10 2.83 19.85
CA ILE A 224 7.94 1.94 19.96
C ILE A 224 6.77 2.68 19.35
N ARG A 225 6.12 2.06 18.35
CA ARG A 225 4.84 2.51 17.82
C ARG A 225 3.78 1.50 18.21
N THR A 226 2.72 2.00 18.81
CA THR A 226 1.63 1.17 19.31
C THR A 226 0.29 1.79 19.01
N LYS A 227 -0.70 0.93 18.79
CA LYS A 227 -2.11 1.30 18.66
C LYS A 227 -2.91 0.26 19.43
N PHE A 228 -3.83 0.75 20.26
CA PHE A 228 -4.78 -0.10 20.96
C PHE A 228 -6.18 0.50 20.86
N THR A 229 -7.17 -0.38 20.88
CA THR A 229 -8.58 -0.03 20.97
C THR A 229 -9.06 -0.35 22.37
N ALA A 230 -9.85 0.54 22.96
CA ALA A 230 -10.45 0.31 24.27
C ALA A 230 -11.92 -0.10 24.11
N THR A 231 -12.39 -1.05 24.93
CA THR A 231 -13.79 -1.50 24.90
C THR A 231 -14.73 -0.44 25.48
N GLU A 232 -14.25 0.34 26.45
CA GLU A 232 -15.02 1.39 27.11
C GLU A 232 -14.33 2.74 26.99
N LYS A 233 -15.10 3.84 27.07
CA LYS A 233 -14.53 5.20 27.05
C LYS A 233 -14.13 5.61 28.47
N SER A 234 -12.87 6.00 28.64
CA SER A 234 -12.39 6.59 29.90
C SER A 234 -12.96 8.00 30.09
N PRO A 235 -13.28 8.45 31.33
CA PRO A 235 -13.70 9.81 31.62
C PRO A 235 -12.70 10.89 31.17
N SER A 236 -11.40 10.55 31.15
CA SER A 236 -10.32 11.43 30.67
C SER A 236 -10.04 11.28 29.17
N GLY A 237 -10.70 10.34 28.47
CA GLY A 237 -10.41 9.99 27.08
C GLY A 237 -9.05 9.33 26.85
N THR A 238 -8.28 9.06 27.92
CA THR A 238 -6.95 8.44 27.85
C THR A 238 -6.81 7.30 28.86
N PHE A 239 -5.90 6.36 28.58
CA PHE A 239 -5.63 5.18 29.39
C PHE A 239 -4.18 5.17 29.84
N VAL A 240 -3.96 4.82 31.11
CA VAL A 240 -2.61 4.74 31.66
C VAL A 240 -1.93 3.49 31.12
N ALA A 241 -0.75 3.67 30.55
CA ALA A 241 0.05 2.65 29.91
C ALA A 241 1.40 2.56 30.61
N LEU A 242 1.69 1.41 31.22
CA LEU A 242 2.98 1.12 31.85
C LEU A 242 3.82 0.29 30.89
N TRP A 243 4.87 0.89 30.34
CA TRP A 243 5.79 0.26 29.40
C TRP A 243 7.09 -0.11 30.10
N GLN A 244 7.57 -1.32 29.82
CA GLN A 244 8.89 -1.79 30.18
C GLN A 244 9.58 -2.33 28.94
N ALA A 245 10.77 -1.84 28.62
CA ALA A 245 11.58 -2.32 27.50
C ALA A 245 12.99 -2.69 27.99
N GLY A 246 13.47 -3.87 27.61
CA GLY A 246 14.78 -4.35 28.04
C GLY A 246 14.83 -5.86 28.23
N VAL A 247 16.01 -6.36 28.57
CA VAL A 247 16.23 -7.77 28.86
C VAL A 247 15.66 -8.09 30.26
N PRO A 248 14.77 -9.09 30.39
CA PRO A 248 14.24 -9.52 31.69
C PRO A 248 15.37 -9.81 32.68
N ASP A 249 15.19 -9.43 33.94
CA ASP A 249 16.10 -9.73 35.06
C ASP A 249 17.52 -9.11 34.99
N THR A 250 17.74 -8.13 34.12
CA THR A 250 18.98 -7.31 34.07
C THR A 250 18.73 -5.86 34.43
N PRO A 251 19.75 -5.08 34.87
CA PRO A 251 19.58 -3.67 35.23
C PRO A 251 19.31 -2.74 34.02
N LYS A 252 19.38 -3.26 32.79
CA LYS A 252 19.05 -2.53 31.55
C LYS A 252 17.53 -2.57 31.27
N LEU A 253 16.74 -2.08 32.22
CA LEU A 253 15.29 -1.98 32.09
C LEU A 253 14.89 -0.52 31.99
N TRP A 254 14.30 -0.15 30.86
CA TRP A 254 13.63 1.13 30.71
C TRP A 254 12.17 0.97 31.13
N ARG A 255 11.70 1.85 32.02
CA ARG A 255 10.31 1.87 32.49
C ARG A 255 9.74 3.27 32.29
N TYR A 256 8.56 3.35 31.69
CA TYR A 256 7.89 4.61 31.47
C TYR A 256 6.38 4.47 31.58
N GLN A 257 5.76 5.41 32.28
CA GLN A 257 4.32 5.51 32.42
C GLN A 257 3.82 6.69 31.60
N MET A 258 2.81 6.47 30.77
CA MET A 258 2.19 7.51 29.96
C MET A 258 0.68 7.33 29.88
N SER A 259 -0.04 8.40 29.55
CA SER A 259 -1.47 8.32 29.26
C SER A 259 -1.68 8.40 27.75
N LEU A 260 -2.30 7.38 27.17
CA LEU A 260 -2.46 7.24 25.72
C LEU A 260 -3.95 7.27 25.34
N ALA A 261 -4.28 7.94 24.25
CA ALA A 261 -5.63 7.91 23.69
C ALA A 261 -5.87 6.59 22.92
N PRO A 262 -7.05 5.96 23.03
CA PRO A 262 -7.39 4.79 22.22
C PRO A 262 -7.51 5.16 20.73
N ASP A 263 -7.38 4.15 19.86
CA ASP A 263 -7.55 4.22 18.40
C ASP A 263 -6.60 5.16 17.64
N ALA A 264 -5.63 5.74 18.34
CA ALA A 264 -4.56 6.56 17.77
C ALA A 264 -3.21 5.84 17.81
N TYR A 265 -2.37 6.11 16.82
CA TYR A 265 -0.97 5.67 16.86
C TYR A 265 -0.19 6.55 17.81
N HIS A 266 0.44 5.94 18.81
CA HIS A 266 1.37 6.60 19.71
C HIS A 266 2.78 6.10 19.42
N GLN A 267 3.70 7.06 19.33
CA GLN A 267 5.11 6.80 19.08
C GLN A 267 5.93 7.45 20.18
N PHE A 268 6.85 6.70 20.76
CA PHE A 268 7.75 7.21 21.78
C PHE A 268 9.12 6.55 21.67
N GLU A 269 10.15 7.28 22.11
CA GLU A 269 11.54 6.87 22.04
C GLU A 269 11.91 5.95 23.20
N ILE A 270 12.70 4.91 22.90
CA ILE A 270 13.37 4.08 23.91
C ILE A 270 14.89 4.19 23.74
N PRO A 271 15.64 4.12 24.86
CA PRO A 271 17.10 4.14 24.83
C PRO A 271 17.72 3.08 23.90
N PRO A 272 18.90 3.37 23.32
CA PRO A 272 19.65 2.40 22.53
C PRO A 272 20.08 1.18 23.35
N ASP A 273 20.35 0.07 22.66
CA ASP A 273 21.03 -1.12 23.19
C ASP A 273 20.32 -1.84 24.36
N LEU A 274 18.97 -1.86 24.32
CA LEU A 274 18.08 -2.58 25.25
C LEU A 274 17.80 -4.05 24.86
N PHE A 275 18.43 -4.56 23.80
CA PHE A 275 18.25 -5.94 23.32
C PHE A 275 19.27 -6.90 23.94
N ASP A 276 18.93 -8.19 23.97
CA ASP A 276 19.82 -9.25 24.49
C ASP A 276 20.99 -9.59 23.53
N ASP A 277 21.91 -10.45 23.98
CA ASP A 277 23.05 -10.91 23.16
C ASP A 277 22.63 -11.67 21.88
N GLN A 278 21.39 -12.17 21.84
CA GLN A 278 20.77 -12.80 20.67
C GLN A 278 20.13 -11.76 19.72
N GLY A 279 20.04 -10.49 20.12
CA GLY A 279 19.41 -9.41 19.37
C GLY A 279 17.88 -9.39 19.49
N VAL A 280 17.30 -9.94 20.56
CA VAL A 280 15.88 -9.89 20.86
C VAL A 280 15.60 -8.73 21.82
N LEU A 281 14.70 -7.84 21.41
CA LEU A 281 14.15 -6.80 22.26
C LEU A 281 12.86 -7.33 22.90
N THR A 282 12.82 -7.32 24.23
CA THR A 282 11.59 -7.64 24.97
C THR A 282 10.90 -6.35 25.38
N VAL A 283 9.65 -6.20 24.96
CA VAL A 283 8.77 -5.10 25.37
C VAL A 283 7.63 -5.70 26.17
N GLU A 284 7.32 -5.12 27.31
CA GLU A 284 6.26 -5.54 28.20
C GLU A 284 5.35 -4.34 28.48
N PHE A 285 4.06 -4.56 28.28
CA PHE A 285 3.01 -3.60 28.60
C PHE A 285 2.24 -4.14 29.79
N TYR A 286 2.01 -3.29 30.78
CA TYR A 286 1.14 -3.60 31.91
C TYR A 286 -0.08 -2.69 31.86
N ASN A 287 -1.27 -3.27 32.04
CA ASN A 287 -2.54 -2.55 32.05
C ASN A 287 -3.00 -2.28 33.49
N PRO A 288 -2.76 -1.09 34.07
CA PRO A 288 -3.27 -0.72 35.39
C PRO A 288 -4.75 -0.29 35.37
N ASN A 289 -5.40 -0.18 34.21
CA ASN A 289 -6.77 0.32 34.09
C ASN A 289 -7.79 -0.79 34.38
N GLU A 290 -9.03 -0.39 34.68
CA GLU A 290 -10.14 -1.31 34.95
C GLU A 290 -10.80 -1.88 33.68
N THR A 291 -10.40 -1.39 32.49
CA THR A 291 -10.92 -1.87 31.20
C THR A 291 -9.86 -2.68 30.44
N SER A 292 -10.34 -3.57 29.56
CA SER A 292 -9.46 -4.35 28.68
C SER A 292 -9.02 -3.51 27.49
N LEU A 293 -7.74 -3.60 27.13
CA LEU A 293 -7.17 -2.94 25.97
C LEU A 293 -6.86 -3.97 24.89
N LEU A 294 -7.30 -3.71 23.67
CA LEU A 294 -7.14 -4.58 22.52
C LEU A 294 -5.98 -4.10 21.64
N PHE A 295 -4.93 -4.92 21.54
CA PHE A 295 -3.81 -4.73 20.61
C PHE A 295 -3.98 -5.68 19.43
N GLN A 296 -4.32 -5.14 18.26
CA GLN A 296 -4.51 -5.95 17.06
C GLN A 296 -3.23 -6.70 16.70
N LEU A 297 -3.33 -7.95 16.23
CA LEU A 297 -2.15 -8.77 15.92
C LEU A 297 -1.31 -8.16 14.78
N GLU A 298 -1.95 -7.47 13.83
CA GLU A 298 -1.28 -6.86 12.69
C GLU A 298 -0.69 -5.47 13.02
N ASP A 299 -1.41 -4.64 13.77
CA ASP A 299 -1.07 -3.22 14.00
C ASP A 299 -0.76 -2.86 15.47
N GLY A 300 -0.83 -3.81 16.38
CA GLY A 300 -0.84 -3.55 17.82
C GLY A 300 0.47 -2.97 18.36
N MET A 301 1.62 -3.55 17.97
CA MET A 301 2.92 -3.07 18.42
C MET A 301 4.03 -3.39 17.42
N GLU A 302 4.84 -2.37 17.12
CA GLU A 302 6.00 -2.47 16.27
C GLU A 302 7.15 -1.63 16.83
N VAL A 303 8.38 -2.09 16.58
CA VAL A 303 9.59 -1.35 16.93
C VAL A 303 10.21 -0.81 15.66
N LEU A 304 10.37 0.52 15.62
CA LEU A 304 10.95 1.27 14.53
C LEU A 304 12.42 1.55 14.82
N TYR A 305 13.28 1.27 13.85
CA TYR A 305 14.72 1.54 13.93
C TYR A 305 15.20 2.34 12.72
N PRO A 306 16.15 3.28 12.88
CA PRO A 306 16.65 4.08 11.78
C PRO A 306 17.50 3.24 10.80
N GLU A 307 17.00 3.01 9.59
CA GLU A 307 17.63 2.19 8.54
C GLU A 307 18.37 3.04 7.50
N ALA A 308 17.74 4.12 7.00
CA ALA A 308 18.29 4.93 5.92
C ALA A 308 17.89 6.41 6.02
N GLY A 309 18.56 7.28 5.24
CA GLY A 309 18.12 8.67 5.09
C GLY A 309 16.82 8.77 4.29
N PHE A 310 15.98 9.76 4.61
CA PHE A 310 14.69 9.98 3.93
C PHE A 310 14.81 10.14 2.42
N GLY A 311 15.84 10.81 1.90
CA GLY A 311 15.98 11.04 0.45
C GLY A 311 16.10 9.74 -0.36
N LEU A 312 16.89 8.78 0.11
CA LEU A 312 17.02 7.49 -0.57
C LEU A 312 15.72 6.68 -0.46
N ASN A 313 15.07 6.74 0.69
CA ASN A 313 13.78 6.06 0.89
C ASN A 313 12.67 6.66 0.02
N PHE A 314 12.64 7.99 -0.10
CA PHE A 314 11.75 8.71 -1.00
C PHE A 314 11.96 8.27 -2.44
N ALA A 315 13.21 8.15 -2.89
CA ALA A 315 13.53 7.60 -4.22
C ALA A 315 13.05 6.15 -4.40
N ARG A 316 13.17 5.29 -3.37
CA ARG A 316 12.63 3.92 -3.40
C ARG A 316 11.10 3.92 -3.51
N GLY A 317 10.42 4.81 -2.79
CA GLY A 317 8.96 4.96 -2.88
C GLY A 317 8.49 5.49 -4.24
N LEU A 318 9.21 6.43 -4.84
CA LEU A 318 8.99 6.82 -6.24
C LEU A 318 9.20 5.63 -7.19
N GLY A 319 10.17 4.75 -6.89
CA GLY A 319 10.37 3.50 -7.60
C GLY A 319 9.13 2.60 -7.57
N VAL A 320 8.50 2.41 -6.40
CA VAL A 320 7.25 1.64 -6.27
C VAL A 320 6.11 2.30 -7.06
N ILE A 321 5.97 3.62 -7.00
CA ILE A 321 4.97 4.35 -7.80
C ILE A 321 5.21 4.15 -9.30
N LEU A 322 6.46 4.17 -9.74
CA LEU A 322 6.81 3.91 -11.13
C LEU A 322 6.39 2.48 -11.53
N LEU A 323 6.51 1.50 -10.63
CA LEU A 323 6.03 0.14 -10.88
C LEU A 323 4.52 0.11 -11.08
N TRP A 324 3.75 0.82 -10.23
CA TRP A 324 2.30 0.95 -10.36
C TRP A 324 1.88 1.62 -11.67
N LEU A 325 2.54 2.72 -12.05
CA LEU A 325 2.28 3.38 -13.33
C LEU A 325 2.61 2.44 -14.51
N GLY A 326 3.65 1.62 -14.41
CA GLY A 326 3.99 0.62 -15.41
C GLY A 326 2.93 -0.47 -15.57
N LEU A 327 2.30 -0.88 -14.46
CA LEU A 327 1.16 -1.78 -14.51
C LEU A 327 -0.05 -1.14 -15.21
N LEU A 328 -0.39 0.11 -14.87
CA LEU A 328 -1.47 0.83 -15.55
C LEU A 328 -1.19 0.97 -17.05
N ALA A 329 0.07 1.20 -17.44
CA ALA A 329 0.46 1.23 -18.85
C ALA A 329 0.28 -0.13 -19.53
N PHE A 330 0.60 -1.25 -18.86
CA PHE A 330 0.33 -2.59 -19.38
C PHE A 330 -1.16 -2.82 -19.60
N VAL A 331 -2.00 -2.48 -18.63
CA VAL A 331 -3.45 -2.66 -18.72
C VAL A 331 -4.03 -1.80 -19.84
N GLY A 332 -3.64 -0.52 -19.94
CA GLY A 332 -4.13 0.38 -20.99
C GLY A 332 -3.71 -0.06 -22.40
N LEU A 333 -2.48 -0.54 -22.57
CA LEU A 333 -2.01 -1.07 -23.85
C LEU A 333 -2.68 -2.40 -24.21
N ALA A 334 -2.92 -3.27 -23.22
CA ALA A 334 -3.66 -4.52 -23.42
C ALA A 334 -5.10 -4.23 -23.88
N ALA A 335 -5.78 -3.30 -23.21
CA ALA A 335 -7.13 -2.87 -23.59
C ALA A 335 -7.18 -2.30 -25.02
N ALA A 336 -6.25 -1.40 -25.38
CA ALA A 336 -6.18 -0.83 -26.73
C ALA A 336 -5.75 -1.82 -27.83
N SER A 337 -5.16 -2.95 -27.46
CA SER A 337 -4.86 -4.01 -28.43
C SER A 337 -6.13 -4.66 -28.96
N LEU A 338 -7.18 -4.72 -28.14
CA LEU A 338 -8.50 -5.30 -28.47
C LEU A 338 -9.52 -4.25 -28.91
N LEU A 339 -9.61 -3.13 -28.21
CA LEU A 339 -10.72 -2.17 -28.29
C LEU A 339 -10.40 -0.95 -29.17
N ALA A 340 -11.44 -0.29 -29.67
CA ALA A 340 -11.35 1.05 -30.27
C ALA A 340 -11.09 2.12 -29.19
N PHE A 341 -10.58 3.29 -29.58
CA PHE A 341 -10.18 4.34 -28.64
C PHE A 341 -11.28 4.74 -27.64
N PRO A 342 -12.55 5.01 -28.05
CA PRO A 342 -13.59 5.40 -27.12
C PRO A 342 -13.89 4.31 -26.08
N VAL A 343 -13.97 3.05 -26.53
CA VAL A 343 -14.29 1.91 -25.65
C VAL A 343 -13.13 1.62 -24.69
N ALA A 344 -11.88 1.70 -25.17
CA ALA A 344 -10.70 1.55 -24.34
C ALA A 344 -10.62 2.65 -23.26
N ALA A 345 -11.01 3.89 -23.59
CA ALA A 345 -11.06 5.00 -22.64
C ALA A 345 -12.14 4.78 -21.56
N PHE A 346 -13.35 4.35 -21.94
CA PHE A 346 -14.40 4.01 -20.95
C PHE A 346 -14.02 2.84 -20.06
N PHE A 347 -13.45 1.77 -20.63
CA PHE A 347 -12.95 0.62 -19.87
C PHE A 347 -11.91 1.03 -18.84
N SER A 348 -11.00 1.91 -19.25
CA SER A 348 -9.94 2.48 -18.41
C SER A 348 -10.49 3.28 -17.22
N VAL A 349 -11.44 4.18 -17.47
CA VAL A 349 -12.11 4.93 -16.39
C VAL A 349 -12.85 3.99 -15.45
N GLY A 350 -13.58 3.00 -15.98
CA GLY A 350 -14.27 1.99 -15.17
C GLY A 350 -13.32 1.18 -14.28
N LEU A 351 -12.16 0.78 -14.80
CA LEU A 351 -11.14 0.11 -14.00
C LEU A 351 -10.65 0.97 -12.84
N MET A 352 -10.47 2.28 -13.06
CA MET A 352 -10.09 3.19 -11.98
C MET A 352 -11.16 3.27 -10.89
N VAL A 353 -12.43 3.33 -11.25
CA VAL A 353 -13.53 3.32 -10.27
C VAL A 353 -13.47 2.05 -9.43
N ILE A 354 -13.25 0.88 -10.05
CA ILE A 354 -13.10 -0.39 -9.32
C ILE A 354 -11.93 -0.33 -8.33
N VAL A 355 -10.77 0.19 -8.74
CA VAL A 355 -9.61 0.32 -7.85
C VAL A 355 -9.89 1.24 -6.67
N PHE A 356 -10.57 2.38 -6.88
CA PHE A 356 -10.93 3.30 -5.80
C PHE A 356 -12.06 2.79 -4.89
N SER A 357 -12.84 1.82 -5.35
CA SER A 357 -13.93 1.18 -4.60
C SER A 357 -13.50 -0.13 -3.90
N SER A 358 -12.20 -0.33 -3.64
CA SER A 358 -11.72 -1.54 -2.94
C SER A 358 -12.36 -1.72 -1.57
N GLY A 359 -12.55 -0.63 -0.81
CA GLY A 359 -13.21 -0.68 0.51
C GLY A 359 -14.67 -1.16 0.45
N THR A 360 -15.46 -0.67 -0.50
CA THR A 360 -16.86 -1.09 -0.64
C THR A 360 -16.98 -2.53 -1.13
N MET A 361 -16.07 -2.98 -2.02
CA MET A 361 -16.01 -4.39 -2.42
C MET A 361 -15.63 -5.30 -1.24
N ALA A 362 -14.69 -4.87 -0.39
CA ALA A 362 -14.29 -5.63 0.80
C ALA A 362 -15.45 -5.77 1.78
N GLN A 363 -16.20 -4.69 2.00
CA GLN A 363 -17.40 -4.71 2.84
C GLN A 363 -18.47 -5.66 2.28
N ALA A 364 -18.79 -5.58 0.97
CA ALA A 364 -19.76 -6.47 0.34
C ALA A 364 -19.38 -7.97 0.45
N LEU A 365 -18.08 -8.30 0.40
CA LEU A 365 -17.62 -9.67 0.62
C LEU A 365 -17.72 -10.11 2.08
N GLN A 366 -17.51 -9.22 3.04
CA GLN A 366 -17.66 -9.51 4.46
C GLN A 366 -19.13 -9.74 4.83
N GLU A 367 -20.02 -8.92 4.26
CA GLU A 367 -21.47 -9.02 4.43
C GLU A 367 -22.08 -10.19 3.63
N GLY A 368 -21.36 -10.71 2.64
CA GLY A 368 -21.76 -11.88 1.86
C GLY A 368 -22.90 -11.60 0.88
N THR A 369 -23.22 -10.34 0.64
CA THR A 369 -24.23 -9.84 -0.31
C THR A 369 -23.83 -8.43 -0.77
N VAL A 370 -24.26 -8.04 -1.97
CA VAL A 370 -24.12 -6.66 -2.46
C VAL A 370 -25.30 -5.79 -2.02
N TRP A 371 -26.35 -6.40 -1.47
CA TRP A 371 -27.59 -5.74 -1.04
C TRP A 371 -27.69 -5.49 0.46
N GLU A 372 -28.53 -4.52 0.83
CA GLU A 372 -28.67 -4.03 2.20
C GLU A 372 -29.01 -5.19 3.15
N VAL A 373 -28.10 -5.49 4.06
CA VAL A 373 -28.35 -6.47 5.12
C VAL A 373 -29.25 -5.81 6.15
N ASN A 374 -30.45 -6.35 6.36
CA ASN A 374 -31.35 -5.84 7.39
C ASN A 374 -30.69 -5.99 8.77
N HIS A 375 -30.31 -4.86 9.37
CA HIS A 375 -29.55 -4.79 10.62
C HIS A 375 -30.32 -5.35 11.84
N GLU A 376 -31.63 -5.63 11.71
CA GLU A 376 -32.45 -6.20 12.78
C GLU A 376 -32.55 -7.74 12.75
N THR A 377 -32.35 -8.38 11.60
CA THR A 377 -32.50 -9.85 11.44
C THR A 377 -31.20 -10.58 11.11
N GLY A 378 -30.16 -9.88 10.64
CA GLY A 378 -28.86 -10.47 10.32
C GLY A 378 -28.89 -11.47 9.16
N VAL A 379 -30.00 -11.52 8.42
CA VAL A 379 -30.18 -12.34 7.23
C VAL A 379 -30.23 -11.40 6.04
N ALA A 380 -29.33 -11.58 5.09
CA ALA A 380 -29.48 -11.00 3.77
C ALA A 380 -30.78 -11.57 3.17
N ASP A 381 -31.77 -10.72 2.91
CA ASP A 381 -32.94 -11.10 2.12
C ASP A 381 -32.44 -11.83 0.86
N GLU A 382 -33.01 -13.02 0.61
CA GLU A 382 -32.64 -14.01 -0.40
C GLU A 382 -31.42 -13.65 -1.26
N LYS A 383 -30.29 -14.36 -1.06
CA LYS A 383 -29.08 -14.26 -1.92
C LYS A 383 -29.50 -14.01 -3.36
N ALA A 384 -29.31 -12.78 -3.84
CA ALA A 384 -29.75 -12.46 -5.17
C ALA A 384 -29.00 -13.38 -6.13
N PRO A 385 -29.61 -13.89 -7.21
CA PRO A 385 -28.89 -14.71 -8.18
C PRO A 385 -27.66 -13.97 -8.75
N VAL A 386 -27.67 -12.64 -8.66
CA VAL A 386 -26.57 -11.74 -8.99
C VAL A 386 -25.35 -11.90 -8.05
N ASP A 387 -25.54 -12.20 -6.77
CA ASP A 387 -24.45 -12.36 -5.78
C ASP A 387 -23.53 -13.55 -6.13
N TYR A 388 -24.09 -14.60 -6.74
CA TYR A 388 -23.30 -15.76 -7.19
C TYR A 388 -22.29 -15.39 -8.29
N ILE A 389 -22.55 -14.31 -9.05
CA ILE A 389 -21.68 -13.82 -10.10
C ILE A 389 -20.77 -12.70 -9.57
N ILE A 390 -21.33 -11.74 -8.82
CA ILE A 390 -20.59 -10.55 -8.39
C ILE A 390 -19.59 -10.88 -7.27
N LEU A 391 -19.93 -11.70 -6.27
CA LEU A 391 -19.03 -11.98 -5.14
C LEU A 391 -17.71 -12.66 -5.59
N PRO A 392 -17.71 -13.66 -6.49
CA PRO A 392 -16.46 -14.19 -7.03
C PRO A 392 -15.64 -13.14 -7.80
N VAL A 393 -16.29 -12.24 -8.54
CA VAL A 393 -15.63 -11.16 -9.28
C VAL A 393 -14.99 -10.16 -8.32
N PHE A 394 -15.69 -9.73 -7.27
CA PHE A 394 -15.14 -8.85 -6.24
C PHE A 394 -13.99 -9.51 -5.49
N ARG A 395 -14.10 -10.81 -5.17
CA ARG A 395 -13.00 -11.56 -4.56
C ARG A 395 -11.78 -11.59 -5.47
N GLY A 396 -11.96 -11.85 -6.75
CA GLY A 396 -10.88 -11.82 -7.74
C GLY A 396 -10.26 -10.42 -7.87
N ALA A 397 -11.09 -9.38 -7.96
CA ALA A 397 -10.63 -7.99 -8.05
C ALA A 397 -9.84 -7.57 -6.80
N LEU A 398 -10.33 -7.87 -5.61
CA LEU A 398 -9.62 -7.57 -4.35
C LEU A 398 -8.35 -8.36 -4.18
N GLN A 399 -8.29 -9.62 -4.62
CA GLN A 399 -7.04 -10.37 -4.63
C GLN A 399 -5.99 -9.69 -5.52
N LEU A 400 -6.39 -9.22 -6.71
CA LEU A 400 -5.48 -8.51 -7.61
C LEU A 400 -5.06 -7.14 -7.06
N ILE A 401 -5.99 -6.40 -6.45
CA ILE A 401 -5.72 -5.10 -5.82
C ILE A 401 -4.81 -5.28 -4.60
N GLY A 402 -5.06 -6.29 -3.76
CA GLY A 402 -4.27 -6.57 -2.56
C GLY A 402 -2.80 -6.89 -2.86
N LEU A 403 -2.52 -7.56 -3.99
CA LEU A 403 -1.13 -7.78 -4.46
C LEU A 403 -0.38 -6.48 -4.79
N VAL A 404 -1.11 -5.40 -5.09
CA VAL A 404 -0.55 -4.08 -5.38
C VAL A 404 -0.55 -3.20 -4.12
N GLU A 405 -1.63 -3.23 -3.34
CA GLU A 405 -1.82 -2.45 -2.11
C GLU A 405 -0.87 -2.88 -0.97
N GLU A 406 -0.40 -4.13 -0.94
CA GLU A 406 0.60 -4.61 0.04
C GLU A 406 1.83 -3.67 0.09
N PHE A 407 2.16 -3.05 -1.04
CA PHE A 407 3.27 -2.10 -1.16
C PHE A 407 2.74 -0.68 -1.23
N SER A 408 2.09 -0.13 -0.19
CA SER A 408 1.67 1.28 -0.18
C SER A 408 2.85 2.23 0.09
N PRO A 409 3.44 2.88 -0.94
CA PRO A 409 4.59 3.76 -0.73
C PRO A 409 4.16 5.08 -0.08
N ILE A 410 2.89 5.50 -0.25
CA ILE A 410 2.37 6.75 0.30
C ILE A 410 2.28 6.67 1.82
N ASP A 411 1.69 5.58 2.33
CA ASP A 411 1.61 5.35 3.78
C ASP A 411 3.01 5.18 4.38
N SER A 412 3.86 4.39 3.71
CA SER A 412 5.23 4.16 4.19
C SER A 412 6.05 5.45 4.25
N LEU A 413 5.99 6.29 3.22
CA LEU A 413 6.75 7.55 3.19
C LEU A 413 6.19 8.61 4.13
N SER A 414 4.86 8.68 4.28
CA SER A 414 4.22 9.67 5.15
C SER A 414 4.44 9.36 6.64
N THR A 415 4.50 8.08 7.00
CA THR A 415 4.78 7.61 8.36
C THR A 415 6.29 7.47 8.67
N GLY A 416 7.16 7.76 7.70
CA GLY A 416 8.62 7.65 7.86
C GLY A 416 9.12 6.21 7.92
N ARG A 417 8.36 5.23 7.42
CA ARG A 417 8.78 3.82 7.30
C ARG A 417 9.73 3.63 6.13
N SER A 418 10.71 2.76 6.29
CA SER A 418 11.63 2.39 5.23
C SER A 418 10.99 1.42 4.24
N ILE A 419 11.23 1.68 2.96
CA ILE A 419 10.97 0.76 1.87
C ILE A 419 12.29 0.06 1.60
N SER A 420 12.34 -1.24 1.86
CA SER A 420 13.56 -2.04 1.66
C SER A 420 13.78 -2.36 0.18
N TRP A 421 15.04 -2.62 -0.20
CA TRP A 421 15.36 -3.09 -1.56
C TRP A 421 14.70 -4.43 -1.88
N ASN A 422 14.51 -5.28 -0.88
CA ASN A 422 13.81 -6.55 -1.03
C ASN A 422 12.32 -6.32 -1.34
N GLN A 423 11.65 -5.39 -0.64
CA GLN A 423 10.27 -5.01 -0.95
C GLN A 423 10.15 -4.44 -2.37
N LEU A 424 11.08 -3.55 -2.78
CA LEU A 424 11.08 -3.03 -4.15
C LEU A 424 11.28 -4.13 -5.19
N GLY A 425 12.17 -5.10 -4.93
CA GLY A 425 12.40 -6.25 -5.80
C GLY A 425 11.19 -7.18 -5.90
N ARG A 426 10.52 -7.46 -4.77
CA ARG A 426 9.26 -8.23 -4.73
C ARG A 426 8.14 -7.52 -5.48
N ALA A 427 7.98 -6.22 -5.25
CA ALA A 427 7.02 -5.38 -5.97
C ALA A 427 7.29 -5.44 -7.48
N MET A 428 8.55 -5.34 -7.92
CA MET A 428 8.89 -5.46 -9.34
C MET A 428 8.52 -6.83 -9.91
N LEU A 429 8.81 -7.92 -9.18
CA LEU A 429 8.49 -9.28 -9.59
C LEU A 429 6.97 -9.49 -9.69
N GLN A 430 6.21 -9.15 -8.65
CA GLN A 430 4.77 -9.37 -8.61
C GLN A 430 4.02 -8.43 -9.56
N VAL A 431 4.34 -7.13 -9.56
CA VAL A 431 3.59 -6.12 -10.32
C VAL A 431 3.96 -6.16 -11.81
N TRP A 432 5.24 -6.22 -12.16
CA TRP A 432 5.65 -6.20 -13.58
C TRP A 432 5.75 -7.59 -14.20
N VAL A 433 6.41 -8.54 -13.53
CA VAL A 433 6.68 -9.85 -14.15
C VAL A 433 5.43 -10.71 -14.14
N VAL A 434 4.77 -10.84 -12.99
CA VAL A 434 3.56 -11.67 -12.88
C VAL A 434 2.36 -10.94 -13.49
N LEU A 435 1.92 -9.84 -12.88
CA LEU A 435 0.69 -9.16 -13.32
C LEU A 435 0.87 -8.50 -14.69
N GLY A 436 1.92 -7.69 -14.84
CA GLY A 436 2.28 -7.03 -16.08
C GLY A 436 2.57 -8.01 -17.22
N GLY A 437 3.22 -9.14 -16.94
CA GLY A 437 3.50 -10.19 -17.90
C GLY A 437 2.24 -10.83 -18.46
N VAL A 438 1.23 -11.09 -17.62
CA VAL A 438 -0.08 -11.60 -18.05
C VAL A 438 -0.77 -10.62 -19.00
N PHE A 439 -0.85 -9.34 -18.63
CA PHE A 439 -1.43 -8.30 -19.49
C PHE A 439 -0.63 -8.09 -20.78
N ALA A 440 0.70 -8.16 -20.72
CA ALA A 440 1.56 -8.05 -21.88
C ALA A 440 1.38 -9.22 -22.85
N LEU A 441 1.34 -10.46 -22.34
CA LEU A 441 1.08 -11.64 -23.15
C LEU A 441 -0.30 -11.53 -23.83
N PHE A 442 -1.33 -11.16 -23.06
CA PHE A 442 -2.67 -10.94 -23.59
C PHE A 442 -2.70 -9.85 -24.68
N GLY A 443 -2.08 -8.71 -24.43
CA GLY A 443 -1.98 -7.61 -25.39
C GLY A 443 -1.24 -7.99 -26.66
N VAL A 444 -0.14 -8.73 -26.56
CA VAL A 444 0.64 -9.19 -27.72
C VAL A 444 -0.11 -10.26 -28.52
N VAL A 445 -0.76 -11.22 -27.87
CA VAL A 445 -1.54 -12.28 -28.54
C VAL A 445 -2.76 -11.67 -29.25
N THR A 446 -3.47 -10.75 -28.61
CA THR A 446 -4.59 -10.06 -29.26
C THR A 446 -4.11 -9.20 -30.43
N LEU A 447 -3.02 -8.45 -30.27
CA LEU A 447 -2.45 -7.64 -31.35
C LEU A 447 -1.94 -8.52 -32.51
N THR A 448 -1.48 -9.75 -32.27
CA THR A 448 -1.03 -10.67 -33.34
C THR A 448 -2.17 -11.34 -34.08
N ARG A 449 -3.28 -11.63 -33.41
CA ARG A 449 -4.48 -12.19 -34.03
C ARG A 449 -5.36 -11.15 -34.72
N ARG A 450 -5.26 -9.88 -34.33
CA ARG A 450 -6.04 -8.80 -34.93
C ARG A 450 -5.61 -8.54 -36.37
N GLU A 451 -6.59 -8.51 -37.27
CA GLU A 451 -6.41 -8.14 -38.67
C GLU A 451 -6.34 -6.61 -38.78
N ILE A 452 -5.14 -6.07 -39.05
CA ILE A 452 -4.87 -4.62 -39.05
C ILE A 452 -5.25 -3.98 -40.41
N ALA A 453 -5.69 -4.79 -41.39
CA ALA A 453 -5.88 -4.39 -42.78
C ALA A 453 -7.34 -4.16 -43.20
N LEU A 454 -8.32 -4.29 -42.30
CA LEU A 454 -9.72 -3.99 -42.62
C LEU A 454 -9.99 -2.48 -42.47
N PRO A 455 -10.72 -1.86 -43.41
CA PRO A 455 -11.10 -0.46 -43.31
C PRO A 455 -11.98 -0.21 -42.07
N PRO A 456 -11.89 0.97 -41.43
CA PRO A 456 -12.70 1.29 -40.27
C PRO A 456 -14.19 1.31 -40.68
N GLY A 457 -14.96 0.32 -40.21
CA GLY A 457 -16.41 0.23 -40.46
C GLY A 457 -16.95 -1.13 -40.92
N SER A 458 -16.11 -2.16 -41.11
CA SER A 458 -16.60 -3.51 -41.37
C SER A 458 -16.63 -4.36 -40.09
N ASN A 459 -17.63 -4.10 -39.25
CA ASN A 459 -18.15 -5.06 -38.28
C ASN A 459 -19.68 -4.98 -38.32
#